data_AF-A0A3B8WDN1-F1
#
_entry.id   AF-A0A3B8WDN1-F1
#
_cell.length_a   1.000
_cell.length_b   1.000
_cell.length_c   1.000
_cell.angle_alpha   90.00
_cell.angle_beta   90.00
_cell.angle_gamma   90.00
#
_symmetry.space_group_name_H-M   'P 1'
#
loop_
_entity.id
_entity.type
_entity.pdbx_description
1 polymer ?
#
loop_
_entity_poly.entity_id
_entity_poly.type
_entity_poly.pdbx_seq_one_letter_code
_entity_poly.pdbx_strand_id
1 'polypeptide(L)'
;EGFINFNAGTEGTSMIEGRISAGVMIGKGSDLGGGCSTMGTLSGGGNIIISVGENCLLGANAGIGIPLGDRCTVEAGLYITSGTKVALLDDHNKLVEVVKARDLASKNDLLFRRNSQTGAVECKTNKTAIELNEELHANN
;
A
#
# COMPACT_ATOMS: atom_id res chain seq x y z
N GLU A 1 -6.22 6.15 19.00
CA GLU A 1 -6.68 5.34 17.85
C GLU A 1 -5.76 4.15 17.55
N GLY A 2 -4.46 4.25 17.84
CA GLY A 2 -3.51 3.15 17.69
C GLY A 2 -3.98 1.84 18.33
N PHE A 3 -3.88 0.74 17.59
CA PHE A 3 -4.19 -0.61 18.04
C PHE A 3 -3.19 -1.60 17.43
N ILE A 4 -2.67 -2.51 18.24
CA ILE A 4 -1.77 -3.58 17.79
C ILE A 4 -2.30 -4.90 18.33
N ASN A 5 -2.49 -5.87 17.43
CA ASN A 5 -2.98 -7.19 17.79
C ASN A 5 -1.82 -8.15 18.18
N PHE A 6 -2.14 -9.38 18.59
CA PHE A 6 -1.13 -10.40 18.87
C PHE A 6 -0.31 -10.76 17.62
N ASN A 7 0.97 -11.12 17.82
CA ASN A 7 1.90 -11.47 16.74
C ASN A 7 2.00 -10.38 15.66
N ALA A 8 1.97 -9.12 16.06
CA ALA A 8 2.05 -7.95 15.20
C ALA A 8 2.84 -6.86 15.90
N GLY A 9 3.36 -5.89 15.15
CA GLY A 9 4.13 -4.80 15.73
C GLY A 9 4.97 -4.01 14.75
N THR A 10 5.96 -3.32 15.29
CA THR A 10 6.90 -2.47 14.56
C THR A 10 8.33 -3.01 14.70
N GLU A 11 9.11 -2.94 13.63
CA GLU A 11 10.53 -3.32 13.61
C GLU A 11 11.45 -2.21 14.15
N GLY A 12 10.90 -1.01 14.35
CA GLY A 12 11.63 0.13 14.90
C GLY A 12 10.73 1.29 15.29
N THR A 13 11.30 2.49 15.29
CA THR A 13 10.58 3.74 15.54
C THR A 13 9.54 3.99 14.46
N SER A 14 8.28 4.14 14.88
CA SER A 14 7.11 4.37 14.03
C SER A 14 6.05 5.14 14.80
N MET A 15 5.33 6.04 14.14
CA MET A 15 4.10 6.63 14.68
C MET A 15 2.90 5.72 14.39
N ILE A 16 2.25 5.19 15.44
CA ILE A 16 1.10 4.28 15.28
C ILE A 16 -0.17 4.90 15.83
N GLU A 17 -0.96 5.48 14.93
CA GLU A 17 -2.28 6.04 15.20
C GLU A 17 -3.41 5.23 14.52
N GLY A 18 -3.06 4.20 13.74
CA GLY A 18 -3.99 3.27 13.09
C GLY A 18 -4.03 1.86 13.70
N ARG A 19 -4.68 0.92 12.99
CA ARG A 19 -4.86 -0.48 13.42
C ARG A 19 -3.88 -1.42 12.72
N ILE A 20 -3.05 -2.10 13.51
CA ILE A 20 -2.17 -3.19 13.10
C ILE A 20 -2.87 -4.54 13.40
N SER A 21 -3.29 -5.25 12.36
CA SER A 21 -3.94 -6.56 12.47
C SER A 21 -2.95 -7.66 12.87
N ALA A 22 -3.46 -8.80 13.35
CA ALA A 22 -2.61 -9.92 13.77
C ALA A 22 -1.74 -10.42 12.60
N GLY A 23 -0.46 -10.69 12.87
CA GLY A 23 0.52 -11.09 11.86
C GLY A 23 1.18 -9.94 11.10
N VAL A 24 0.67 -8.70 11.22
CA VAL A 24 1.19 -7.57 10.45
C VAL A 24 2.42 -6.95 11.11
N MET A 25 3.49 -6.83 10.33
CA MET A 25 4.72 -6.12 10.74
C MET A 25 4.86 -4.80 9.98
N ILE A 26 5.27 -3.77 10.71
CA ILE A 26 5.52 -2.43 10.20
C ILE A 26 7.02 -2.15 10.26
N GLY A 27 7.62 -1.89 9.10
CA GLY A 27 9.03 -1.55 8.98
C GLY A 27 9.38 -0.23 9.67
N LYS A 28 10.66 -0.06 9.96
CA LYS A 28 11.19 1.12 10.64
C LYS A 28 10.88 2.41 9.87
N GLY A 29 10.54 3.47 10.61
CA GLY A 29 10.28 4.80 10.04
C GLY A 29 8.95 4.92 9.33
N SER A 30 8.11 3.87 9.35
CA SER A 30 6.79 3.90 8.75
C SER A 30 5.75 4.45 9.72
N ASP A 31 4.92 5.36 9.23
CA ASP A 31 3.89 6.05 10.01
C ASP A 31 2.49 5.63 9.58
N LEU A 32 1.67 5.27 10.56
CA LEU A 32 0.27 4.90 10.42
C LEU A 32 -0.61 6.01 10.98
N GLY A 33 -1.18 6.84 10.11
CA GLY A 33 -2.03 7.95 10.48
C GLY A 33 -3.34 7.52 11.18
N GLY A 34 -3.94 8.47 11.90
CA GLY A 34 -5.14 8.26 12.71
C GLY A 34 -6.24 7.48 11.99
N GLY A 35 -6.69 6.37 12.59
CA GLY A 35 -7.83 5.61 12.10
C GLY A 35 -7.54 4.72 10.88
N CYS A 36 -6.31 4.71 10.37
CA CYS A 36 -5.94 3.87 9.24
C CYS A 36 -6.04 2.37 9.58
N SER A 37 -6.11 1.52 8.54
CA SER A 37 -6.34 0.08 8.70
C SER A 37 -5.32 -0.76 7.95
N THR A 38 -4.67 -1.69 8.64
CA THR A 38 -4.04 -2.84 7.98
C THR A 38 -5.01 -4.02 8.03
N MET A 39 -5.28 -4.64 6.88
CA MET A 39 -6.17 -5.79 6.81
C MET A 39 -5.49 -7.02 7.42
N GLY A 40 -6.23 -7.81 8.20
CA GLY A 40 -5.76 -9.10 8.67
C GLY A 40 -5.89 -10.17 7.58
N THR A 41 -5.10 -11.24 7.70
CA THR A 41 -5.09 -12.37 6.74
C THR A 41 -6.49 -12.92 6.45
N LEU A 42 -7.36 -13.01 7.46
CA LEU A 42 -8.71 -13.58 7.32
C LEU A 42 -9.73 -12.65 6.63
N SER A 43 -9.49 -11.33 6.62
CA SER A 43 -10.44 -10.34 6.11
C SER A 43 -10.35 -10.09 4.60
N GLY A 44 -9.30 -10.58 3.93
CA GLY A 44 -8.98 -10.28 2.53
C GLY A 44 -9.13 -11.42 1.53
N GLY A 45 -9.60 -12.59 1.97
CA GLY A 45 -9.80 -13.76 1.09
C GLY A 45 -8.51 -14.42 0.59
N GLY A 46 -7.38 -14.32 1.32
CA GLY A 46 -6.11 -14.91 0.91
C GLY A 46 -5.20 -15.31 2.08
N ASN A 47 -4.25 -16.20 1.81
CA ASN A 47 -3.22 -16.66 2.77
C ASN A 47 -2.00 -15.70 2.86
N ILE A 48 -2.13 -14.46 2.37
CA ILE A 48 -1.03 -13.50 2.30
C ILE A 48 -1.04 -12.67 3.57
N ILE A 49 0.08 -12.67 4.29
CA ILE A 49 0.29 -11.83 5.46
C ILE A 49 0.57 -10.40 4.97
N ILE A 50 -0.23 -9.43 5.42
CA ILE A 50 0.00 -8.02 5.11
C ILE A 50 1.21 -7.53 5.90
N SER A 51 2.07 -6.76 5.26
CA SER A 51 3.20 -6.06 5.87
C SER A 51 3.33 -4.66 5.30
N VAL A 52 4.04 -3.79 6.01
CA VAL A 52 4.44 -2.47 5.52
C VAL A 52 5.95 -2.38 5.61
N GLY A 53 6.62 -2.05 4.52
CA GLY A 53 8.08 -1.87 4.48
C GLY A 53 8.54 -0.65 5.30
N GLU A 54 9.79 -0.24 5.10
CA GLU A 54 10.38 0.90 5.79
C GLU A 54 9.96 2.25 5.17
N ASN A 55 9.93 3.29 6.00
CA ASN A 55 9.68 4.69 5.59
C ASN A 55 8.39 4.89 4.77
N CYS A 56 7.34 4.12 5.07
CA CYS A 56 6.02 4.27 4.48
C CYS A 56 5.16 5.29 5.20
N LEU A 57 4.12 5.78 4.54
CA LEU A 57 3.10 6.63 5.13
C LEU A 57 1.69 6.13 4.77
N LEU A 58 0.92 5.70 5.77
CA LEU A 58 -0.52 5.49 5.62
C LEU A 58 -1.25 6.72 6.13
N GLY A 59 -1.95 7.42 5.24
CA GLY A 59 -2.74 8.58 5.61
C GLY A 59 -3.85 8.25 6.60
N ALA A 60 -4.34 9.26 7.31
CA ALA A 60 -5.46 9.10 8.24
C ALA A 60 -6.68 8.48 7.54
N ASN A 61 -7.34 7.52 8.20
CA ASN A 61 -8.47 6.75 7.66
C ASN A 61 -8.19 5.98 6.35
N ALA A 62 -6.92 5.85 5.94
CA ALA A 62 -6.56 4.99 4.82
C ALA A 62 -6.70 3.51 5.19
N GLY A 63 -6.61 2.61 4.21
CA GLY A 63 -6.54 1.19 4.47
C GLY A 63 -5.79 0.41 3.41
N ILE A 64 -5.12 -0.66 3.83
CA ILE A 64 -4.38 -1.55 2.94
C ILE A 64 -4.81 -3.01 3.10
N GLY A 65 -4.99 -3.65 1.95
CA GLY A 65 -5.28 -5.08 1.78
C GLY A 65 -4.25 -5.79 0.92
N ILE A 66 -3.08 -5.17 0.74
CA ILE A 66 -1.90 -5.75 0.09
C ILE A 66 -0.66 -5.40 0.93
N PRO A 67 0.39 -6.23 0.91
CA PRO A 67 1.69 -5.83 1.44
C PRO A 67 2.25 -4.62 0.70
N LEU A 68 2.86 -3.69 1.41
CA LEU A 68 3.61 -2.58 0.84
C LEU A 68 5.12 -2.83 0.96
N GLY A 69 5.87 -2.48 -0.07
CA GLY A 69 7.33 -2.39 0.02
C GLY A 69 7.74 -1.13 0.79
N ASP A 70 8.99 -0.70 0.62
CA ASP A 70 9.52 0.50 1.25
C ASP A 70 9.05 1.77 0.55
N ARG A 71 9.03 2.88 1.28
CA ARG A 71 8.78 4.25 0.77
C ARG A 71 7.44 4.38 0.04
N CYS A 72 6.46 3.57 0.44
CA CYS A 72 5.11 3.63 -0.11
C CYS A 72 4.26 4.65 0.65
N THR A 73 3.39 5.35 -0.07
CA THR A 73 2.42 6.28 0.51
C THR A 73 1.00 5.92 0.08
N VAL A 74 0.06 5.93 1.02
CA VAL A 74 -1.38 5.80 0.74
C VAL A 74 -2.08 7.07 1.21
N GLU A 75 -2.78 7.73 0.29
CA GLU A 75 -3.58 8.92 0.59
C GLU A 75 -4.56 8.70 1.76
N ALA A 76 -4.78 9.74 2.56
CA ALA A 76 -5.81 9.74 3.59
C ALA A 76 -7.20 9.38 3.01
N GLY A 77 -7.92 8.51 3.72
CA GLY A 77 -9.25 8.04 3.32
C GLY A 77 -9.26 7.04 2.14
N LEU A 78 -8.13 6.72 1.53
CA LEU A 78 -8.06 5.70 0.47
C LEU A 78 -7.91 4.30 1.08
N TYR A 79 -8.89 3.43 0.80
CA TYR A 79 -8.78 2.00 1.08
C TYR A 79 -8.40 1.23 -0.20
N ILE A 80 -7.30 0.50 -0.17
CA ILE A 80 -6.82 -0.35 -1.25
C ILE A 80 -7.03 -1.80 -0.89
N THR A 81 -7.93 -2.48 -1.59
CA THR A 81 -8.12 -3.93 -1.50
C THR A 81 -7.28 -4.65 -2.55
N SER A 82 -6.98 -5.93 -2.36
CA SER A 82 -6.24 -6.74 -3.33
C SER A 82 -6.86 -6.74 -4.75
N GLY A 83 -8.18 -6.64 -4.85
CA GLY A 83 -8.94 -6.59 -6.10
C GLY A 83 -9.17 -5.18 -6.66
N THR A 84 -8.76 -4.12 -5.95
CA THR A 84 -8.91 -2.74 -6.43
C THR A 84 -8.18 -2.62 -7.77
N LYS A 85 -8.90 -2.16 -8.81
CA LYS A 85 -8.28 -1.79 -10.08
C LYS A 85 -7.58 -0.44 -9.91
N VAL A 86 -6.31 -0.38 -10.28
CA VAL A 86 -5.44 0.77 -10.09
C VAL A 86 -4.92 1.21 -11.44
N ALA A 87 -5.14 2.48 -11.77
CA ALA A 87 -4.51 3.12 -12.91
C ALA A 87 -3.03 3.36 -12.56
N LEU A 88 -2.14 2.57 -13.16
CA LEU A 88 -0.71 2.71 -12.96
C LEU A 88 -0.17 3.83 -13.84
N LEU A 89 0.52 4.78 -13.22
CA LEU A 89 1.05 5.96 -13.87
C LEU A 89 2.58 5.96 -13.86
N ASP A 90 3.16 6.39 -14.96
CA ASP A 90 4.60 6.69 -15.04
C ASP A 90 4.96 7.98 -14.28
N ASP A 91 6.24 8.30 -14.25
CA ASP A 91 6.82 9.52 -13.67
C ASP A 91 6.27 10.84 -14.28
N HIS A 92 5.63 10.76 -15.45
CA HIS A 92 4.96 11.86 -16.12
C HIS A 92 3.42 11.88 -15.91
N ASN A 93 2.90 11.03 -15.02
CA ASN A 93 1.47 10.81 -14.76
C ASN A 93 0.68 10.30 -15.97
N LYS A 94 1.33 9.68 -16.95
CA LYS A 94 0.64 9.03 -18.06
C LYS A 94 0.23 7.63 -17.65
N LEU A 95 -0.97 7.25 -18.06
CA LEU A 95 -1.48 5.90 -17.86
C LEU A 95 -0.59 4.91 -18.64
N VAL A 96 0.01 3.98 -17.91
CA VAL A 96 0.72 2.84 -18.48
C VAL A 96 -0.28 1.72 -18.72
N GLU A 97 -0.95 1.28 -17.65
CA GLU A 97 -1.98 0.25 -17.71
C GLU A 97 -2.88 0.25 -16.46
N VAL A 98 -3.90 -0.61 -16.45
CA VAL A 98 -4.78 -0.82 -15.28
C VAL A 98 -4.56 -2.22 -14.73
N VAL A 99 -3.94 -2.30 -13.55
CA VAL A 99 -3.62 -3.56 -12.85
C VAL A 99 -4.51 -3.76 -11.64
N LYS A 100 -4.52 -4.97 -11.06
CA LYS A 100 -5.07 -5.16 -9.71
C LYS A 100 -4.01 -4.76 -8.69
N ALA A 101 -4.44 -4.18 -7.57
CA ALA A 101 -3.51 -3.74 -6.53
C ALA A 101 -2.63 -4.88 -6.00
N ARG A 102 -3.12 -6.13 -5.98
CA ARG A 102 -2.32 -7.31 -5.62
C ARG A 102 -1.07 -7.51 -6.49
N ASP A 103 -1.09 -7.05 -7.73
CA ASP A 103 0.03 -7.16 -8.67
C ASP A 103 1.12 -6.10 -8.35
N LEU A 104 0.82 -5.15 -7.46
CA LEU A 104 1.71 -4.13 -6.92
C LEU A 104 2.21 -4.45 -5.50
N ALA A 105 1.87 -5.63 -4.96
CA ALA A 105 2.25 -6.02 -3.61
C ALA A 105 3.77 -6.03 -3.44
N SER A 106 4.24 -5.51 -2.30
CA SER A 106 5.66 -5.45 -1.91
C SER A 106 6.58 -4.64 -2.84
N LYS A 107 6.05 -3.95 -3.85
CA LYS A 107 6.84 -3.00 -4.66
C LYS A 107 7.11 -1.74 -3.85
N ASN A 108 8.27 -1.14 -4.10
CA ASN A 108 8.75 0.06 -3.41
C ASN A 108 8.33 1.34 -4.16
N ASP A 109 8.44 2.48 -3.49
CA ASP A 109 8.36 3.82 -4.10
C ASP A 109 7.02 4.10 -4.80
N LEU A 110 5.93 3.56 -4.25
CA LEU A 110 4.58 3.72 -4.79
C LEU A 110 3.78 4.78 -4.04
N LEU A 111 3.10 5.66 -4.76
CA LEU A 111 2.11 6.58 -4.21
C LEU A 111 0.72 6.20 -4.70
N PHE A 112 -0.13 5.73 -3.80
CA PHE A 112 -1.52 5.45 -4.08
C PHE A 112 -2.42 6.63 -3.70
N ARG A 113 -3.28 7.05 -4.63
CA ARG A 113 -4.24 8.14 -4.43
C ARG A 113 -5.55 7.89 -5.17
N ARG A 114 -6.59 8.62 -4.81
CA ARG A 114 -7.83 8.73 -5.57
C ARG A 114 -7.85 10.06 -6.29
N ASN A 115 -8.01 10.03 -7.60
CA ASN A 115 -8.24 11.23 -8.37
C ASN A 115 -9.58 11.85 -7.95
N SER A 116 -9.54 13.07 -7.41
CA SER A 116 -10.73 13.73 -6.85
C SER A 116 -11.72 14.22 -7.90
N GLN A 117 -11.31 14.32 -9.17
CA GLN A 117 -12.17 14.72 -10.27
C GLN A 117 -12.84 13.53 -10.96
N THR A 118 -12.11 12.42 -11.14
CA THR A 118 -12.59 11.25 -11.87
C THR A 118 -13.02 10.08 -10.98
N GLY A 119 -12.61 10.09 -9.71
CA GLY A 119 -12.82 8.99 -8.76
C GLY A 119 -11.89 7.80 -8.96
N ALA A 120 -11.04 7.80 -9.99
CA ALA A 120 -10.13 6.71 -10.30
C ALA A 120 -9.10 6.52 -9.18
N VAL A 121 -8.82 5.26 -8.81
CA VAL A 121 -7.69 4.93 -7.94
C VAL A 121 -6.45 4.84 -8.81
N GLU A 122 -5.43 5.62 -8.47
CA GLU A 122 -4.18 5.77 -9.21
C GLU A 122 -3.01 5.30 -8.34
N CYS A 123 -2.01 4.71 -8.98
CA CYS A 123 -0.70 4.49 -8.38
C CYS A 123 0.33 5.25 -9.22
N LYS A 124 0.98 6.23 -8.60
CA LYS A 124 2.12 6.94 -9.17
C LYS A 124 3.40 6.23 -8.79
N THR A 125 4.32 6.17 -9.74
CA THR A 125 5.67 5.64 -9.54
C THR A 125 6.70 6.69 -9.94
N ASN A 126 7.94 6.50 -9.51
CA ASN A 126 9.09 7.28 -9.98
C ASN A 126 9.78 6.65 -11.21
N LYS A 127 9.13 5.68 -11.85
CA LYS A 127 9.67 4.88 -12.94
C LYS A 127 9.04 5.27 -14.27
N THR A 128 9.81 5.06 -15.33
CA THR A 128 9.32 5.17 -16.70
C THR A 128 8.40 4.01 -17.06
N ALA A 129 7.57 4.19 -18.09
CA ALA A 129 6.69 3.12 -18.59
C ALA A 129 7.44 1.83 -18.97
N ILE A 130 8.69 1.94 -19.45
CA ILE A 130 9.52 0.79 -19.83
C ILE A 130 9.92 -0.01 -18.60
N GLU A 131 10.47 0.66 -17.59
CA GLU A 131 10.89 0.04 -16.33
C GLU A 131 9.72 -0.63 -15.60
N LEU A 132 8.54 0.01 -15.63
CA LEU A 132 7.32 -0.56 -15.04
C LEU A 132 6.90 -1.86 -15.73
N ASN A 133 6.92 -1.86 -17.06
CA ASN A 133 6.52 -3.01 -17.85
C ASN A 133 7.47 -4.20 -17.64
N GLU A 134 8.79 -3.94 -17.59
CA GLU A 134 9.77 -4.96 -17.23
C GLU A 134 9.52 -5.54 -15.84
N GLU A 135 9.29 -4.69 -14.83
CA GLU A 135 9.11 -5.13 -13.44
C GLU A 135 7.77 -5.85 -13.19
N LEU A 136 6.74 -5.58 -13.98
CA LEU A 136 5.45 -6.26 -13.89
C LEU A 136 5.45 -7.61 -14.60
N HIS A 137 6.34 -7.80 -15.57
CA HIS A 137 6.36 -8.99 -16.41
C HIS A 137 7.64 -9.83 -16.30
N ALA A 138 8.61 -9.44 -15.48
CA ALA A 138 9.85 -10.19 -15.25
C ALA A 138 9.66 -11.63 -14.73
N ASN A 139 8.47 -11.98 -14.24
CA ASN A 139 8.14 -13.32 -13.70
C ASN A 139 7.03 -14.05 -14.48
N ASN A 140 6.78 -13.68 -15.74
CA ASN A 140 5.91 -14.44 -16.64
C ASN A 140 6.70 -15.48 -17.43
#